data_AF-U2HFR5-F1
#
_entry.id   AF-U2HFR5-F1
#
_cell.length_a   1.000
_cell.length_b   1.000
_cell.length_c   1.000
_cell.angle_alpha   90.00
_cell.angle_beta   90.00
_cell.angle_gamma   90.00
#
_symmetry.space_group_name_H-M   'P 1'
#
loop_
_entity.id
_entity.type
_entity.pdbx_description
1 polymer ?
#
loop_
_entity_poly.entity_id
_entity_poly.type
_entity_poly.pdbx_seq_one_letter_code
_entity_poly.pdbx_strand_id
1 'polypeptide(L)'
;MNTPMLSPPRRLIRVVFGIYFFLLLLMALFPPLYLSVSGSTLLVLGIPLPIFYWMVNVVLVLLGVWVLYLVEGKVGDCVKEGELA
;
A
#
# COMPACT_ATOMS: atom_id res chain seq x y z
N MET A 1 -32.87 0.67 -10.92
CA MET A 1 -32.23 2.00 -10.77
C MET A 1 -30.76 1.81 -11.13
N ASN A 2 -30.39 2.12 -12.37
CA ASN A 2 -29.06 1.82 -12.90
C ASN A 2 -28.14 2.97 -12.51
N THR A 3 -27.40 2.82 -11.42
CA THR A 3 -26.32 3.74 -11.06
C THR A 3 -25.24 3.65 -12.13
N PRO A 4 -24.95 4.73 -12.89
CA PRO A 4 -23.79 4.71 -13.78
C PRO A 4 -22.56 4.55 -12.89
N MET A 5 -21.87 3.41 -13.00
CA MET A 5 -20.56 3.26 -12.38
C MET A 5 -19.63 4.25 -13.08
N LEU A 6 -19.36 5.37 -12.42
CA LEU A 6 -18.42 6.36 -12.88
C LEU A 6 -17.03 5.72 -12.82
N SER A 7 -16.57 5.14 -13.94
CA SER A 7 -15.22 4.56 -14.03
C SER A 7 -14.20 5.67 -13.80
N PRO A 8 -13.47 5.68 -12.67
CA PRO A 8 -12.50 6.73 -12.43
C PRO A 8 -11.41 6.67 -13.52
N PRO A 9 -10.90 7.82 -13.99
CA PRO A 9 -9.89 7.84 -15.03
C PRO A 9 -8.64 7.11 -14.55
N ARG A 10 -8.12 6.17 -15.34
CA ARG A 10 -6.95 5.33 -14.99
C ARG A 10 -5.73 6.13 -14.53
N ARG A 11 -5.56 7.35 -15.05
CA ARG A 11 -4.50 8.28 -14.64
C ARG A 11 -4.63 8.68 -13.17
N LEU A 12 -5.85 8.89 -12.67
CA LEU A 12 -6.10 9.21 -11.27
C LEU A 12 -5.73 8.05 -10.35
N ILE A 13 -6.12 6.81 -10.69
CA ILE A 13 -5.76 5.61 -9.93
C ILE A 13 -4.23 5.52 -9.80
N ARG A 14 -3.49 5.62 -10.92
CA ARG A 14 -2.02 5.57 -10.90
C ARG A 14 -1.38 6.67 -10.06
N VAL A 15 -1.91 7.89 -10.11
CA VAL A 15 -1.38 9.01 -9.31
C VAL A 15 -1.62 8.78 -7.83
N VAL A 16 -2.84 8.36 -7.44
CA VAL A 16 -3.19 8.11 -6.04
C VAL A 16 -2.34 6.98 -5.45
N PHE A 17 -2.29 5.83 -6.12
CA PHE A 17 -1.47 4.71 -5.65
C PHE A 17 0.04 5.00 -5.74
N GLY A 18 0.46 5.76 -6.76
CA GLY A 18 1.84 6.23 -6.87
C GLY A 18 2.26 7.10 -5.70
N ILE A 19 1.44 8.07 -5.30
CA ILE A 19 1.69 8.92 -4.11
C ILE A 19 1.68 8.06 -2.84
N TYR A 20 0.70 7.15 -2.72
CA TYR A 20 0.60 6.24 -1.57
C TYR A 20 1.88 5.41 -1.38
N PHE A 21 2.35 4.71 -2.42
CA PHE A 21 3.57 3.92 -2.36
C PHE A 21 4.81 4.78 -2.22
N PHE A 22 4.84 5.98 -2.81
CA PHE A 22 5.95 6.92 -2.64
C PHE A 22 6.08 7.39 -1.19
N LEU A 23 4.97 7.68 -0.51
CA LEU A 23 5.00 8.04 0.92
C LEU A 23 5.45 6.86 1.80
N LEU A 24 4.98 5.64 1.52
CA LEU A 24 5.46 4.43 2.19
C LEU A 24 6.94 4.19 1.93
N LEU A 25 7.41 4.42 0.70
CA LEU A 25 8.81 4.35 0.35
C LEU A 25 9.62 5.38 1.11
N LEU A 26 9.16 6.63 1.21
CA LEU A 26 9.83 7.65 2.02
C LEU A 26 9.90 7.26 3.50
N MET A 27 8.82 6.69 4.05
CA MET A 27 8.80 6.10 5.40
C MET A 27 9.82 4.96 5.57
N ALA A 28 10.01 4.14 4.54
CA ALA A 28 10.94 3.01 4.58
C ALA A 28 12.40 3.44 4.36
N LEU A 29 12.65 4.39 3.46
CA LEU A 29 13.98 4.80 2.99
C LEU A 29 14.65 5.80 3.92
N PHE A 30 13.86 6.72 4.49
CA PHE A 30 14.33 7.67 5.46
C PHE A 30 13.92 7.18 6.86
N PRO A 31 14.89 6.69 7.66
CA PRO A 31 14.69 6.37 9.06
C PRO A 31 14.79 7.58 10.03
N PRO A 32 14.56 8.88 9.74
CA PRO A 32 14.56 9.92 10.78
C PRO A 32 13.63 9.60 11.95
N LEU A 33 12.47 8.98 11.69
CA LEU A 33 11.60 8.47 12.76
C LEU A 33 12.26 7.30 13.49
N TYR A 34 12.73 6.28 12.77
CA TYR A 34 13.42 5.11 13.34
C TYR A 34 14.63 5.47 14.22
N LEU A 35 15.49 6.41 13.80
CA LEU A 35 16.66 6.86 14.55
C LEU A 35 16.28 7.78 15.72
N SER A 36 15.21 8.57 15.59
CA SER A 36 14.70 9.40 16.70
C SER A 36 14.23 8.57 17.90
N VAL A 37 13.81 7.32 17.67
CA VAL A 37 13.44 6.33 18.70
C VAL A 37 14.45 5.20 18.87
N SER A 38 15.62 5.22 18.22
CA SER A 38 16.60 4.13 18.31
C SER A 38 17.26 3.98 19.69
N GLY A 39 17.14 4.99 20.56
CA GLY A 39 17.50 4.90 21.99
C GLY A 39 16.29 4.57 22.90
N SER A 40 15.11 4.38 22.33
CA SER A 40 13.87 4.16 23.06
C SER A 40 13.69 2.68 23.38
N THR A 41 13.49 2.35 24.65
CA THR A 41 13.13 1.02 25.14
C THR A 41 11.64 0.72 25.04
N LEU A 42 10.89 1.54 24.28
CA LEU A 42 9.45 1.43 24.17
C LEU A 42 9.09 0.15 23.38
N LEU A 43 8.34 -0.72 24.04
CA LEU A 43 7.87 -1.98 23.50
C LEU A 43 6.39 -1.86 23.15
N VAL A 44 6.02 -2.30 21.95
CA VAL A 44 4.62 -2.45 21.54
C VAL A 44 4.37 -3.93 21.39
N LEU A 45 3.48 -4.50 22.22
CA LEU A 45 3.19 -5.94 22.24
C LEU A 45 4.43 -6.82 22.47
N GLY A 46 5.43 -6.32 23.20
CA GLY A 46 6.70 -7.02 23.44
C GLY A 46 7.71 -6.92 22.29
N ILE A 47 7.37 -6.23 21.20
CA ILE A 47 8.24 -6.00 20.05
C ILE A 47 8.83 -4.59 20.15
N PRO A 48 10.15 -4.42 19.94
CA PRO A 48 10.76 -3.10 19.84
C PRO A 48 10.00 -2.22 18.84
N LEU A 49 9.70 -0.98 19.23
CA LEU A 49 9.01 0.00 18.39
C LEU A 49 9.56 0.09 16.95
N PRO A 50 10.88 0.01 16.72
CA PRO A 50 11.44 0.01 15.37
C PRO A 50 11.00 -1.18 14.51
N ILE A 51 10.90 -2.38 15.08
CA ILE A 51 10.49 -3.58 14.36
C ILE A 51 8.99 -3.51 14.07
N PHE A 52 8.19 -3.07 15.05
CA PHE A 52 6.75 -2.88 14.88
C PHE A 52 6.44 -1.89 13.74
N TYR A 53 7.20 -0.80 13.63
CA TYR A 53 7.10 0.16 12.54
C TYR A 53 7.32 -0.46 11.15
N TRP A 54 8.32 -1.33 11.00
CA TRP A 54 8.58 -2.04 9.74
C TRP A 54 7.44 -3.01 9.41
N MET A 55 6.91 -3.72 10.41
CA MET A 55 5.75 -4.59 10.24
C MET A 55 4.54 -3.82 9.71
N VAL A 56 4.27 -2.62 10.25
CA VAL A 56 3.19 -1.75 9.78
C VAL A 56 3.41 -1.34 8.31
N ASN A 57 4.63 -0.95 7.93
CA ASN A 57 4.93 -0.62 6.53
C ASN A 57 4.69 -1.80 5.59
N VAL A 58 5.12 -3.01 5.97
CA VAL A 58 4.89 -4.24 5.17
C VAL A 58 3.39 -4.49 4.99
N VAL A 59 2.61 -4.41 6.08
CA VAL A 59 1.16 -4.59 6.03
C VAL A 59 0.49 -3.54 5.15
N LEU A 60 0.90 -2.28 5.24
CA LEU A 60 0.37 -1.20 4.41
C LEU A 60 0.71 -1.42 2.93
N VAL A 61 1.94 -1.77 2.60
CA VAL A 61 2.33 -2.09 1.21
C VAL A 61 1.47 -3.24 0.66
N LEU A 62 1.34 -4.34 1.41
CA LEU A 62 0.51 -5.49 1.00
C LEU A 62 -0.95 -5.10 0.79
N LEU A 63 -1.52 -4.31 1.70
CA LEU A 63 -2.88 -3.81 1.57
C LEU A 63 -3.04 -2.90 0.35
N GLY A 64 -2.08 -2.00 0.10
CA GLY A 64 -2.06 -1.14 -1.07
C GLY A 64 -2.07 -1.93 -2.38
N VAL A 65 -1.22 -2.96 -2.48
CA VAL A 65 -1.17 -3.86 -3.65
C VAL A 65 -2.47 -4.63 -3.79
N TRP A 66 -3.02 -5.17 -2.69
CA TRP A 66 -4.29 -5.89 -2.69
C TRP A 66 -5.46 -5.02 -3.19
N VAL A 67 -5.56 -3.79 -2.68
CA VAL A 67 -6.62 -2.86 -3.11
C VAL A 67 -6.42 -2.45 -4.57
N LEU A 68 -5.18 -2.20 -4.99
CA LEU A 68 -4.89 -1.89 -6.40
C LEU A 68 -5.32 -3.05 -7.31
N TYR A 69 -5.02 -4.29 -6.94
CA TYR A 69 -5.45 -5.49 -7.65
C TYR A 69 -6.99 -5.57 -7.78
N LEU A 70 -7.73 -5.32 -6.69
CA LEU A 70 -9.19 -5.30 -6.73
C LEU A 70 -9.75 -4.17 -7.60
N VAL A 71 -9.13 -2.99 -7.57
CA VAL A 71 -9.54 -1.83 -8.37
C VAL A 71 -9.30 -2.10 -9.85
N GLU A 72 -8.12 -2.59 -10.23
CA GLU A 72 -7.80 -2.92 -11.61
C GLU A 72 -8.63 -4.12 -12.13
N GLY A 73 -8.91 -5.10 -11.27
CA GLY A 73 -9.84 -6.20 -11.58
C GLY A 73 -11.26 -5.72 -11.88
N LYS A 74 -11.74 -4.68 -11.20
CA LYS A 74 -13.05 -4.06 -11.50
C LYS A 74 -13.03 -3.17 -12.75
N VAL A 75 -11.87 -2.64 -13.13
CA VAL A 75 -11.66 -1.83 -14.34
C VAL A 75 -11.60 -2.72 -15.60
N GLY A 76 -11.50 -4.05 -15.43
CA GLY A 76 -11.72 -5.04 -16.50
C GLY A 76 -10.49 -5.38 -17.34
N ASP A 77 -9.29 -5.04 -16.87
CA ASP A 77 -8.04 -5.20 -17.64
C ASP A 77 -7.20 -6.43 -17.27
N CYS A 78 -7.64 -7.21 -16.28
CA CYS A 78 -7.00 -8.49 -16.02
C CYS A 78 -7.31 -9.39 -17.21
N VAL A 79 -6.32 -9.61 -18.08
CA VAL A 79 -6.29 -10.78 -18.98
C VAL A 79 -6.72 -11.96 -18.12
N LYS A 80 -7.86 -12.57 -18.45
CA LYS A 80 -8.32 -13.73 -17.71
C LYS A 80 -7.21 -14.77 -17.82
N GLU A 81 -6.65 -15.20 -16.68
CA GLU A 81 -5.60 -16.23 -16.60
C GLU A 81 -6.02 -17.61 -17.18
N GLY A 82 -7.11 -17.69 -17.96
CA GLY A 82 -7.57 -18.86 -18.70
C GLY A 82 -7.70 -18.67 -20.22
N GLU A 83 -7.26 -17.54 -20.79
CA GLU A 83 -7.34 -17.29 -22.26
C GLU A 83 -6.01 -17.58 -23.00
N LEU A 84 -5.06 -18.23 -22.32
CA LEU A 84 -3.78 -18.69 -22.86
C LEU A 84 -3.64 -20.24 -22.80
N ALA A 85 -4.77 -20.96 -22.71
CA ALA A 85 -4.82 -22.42 -22.76
C ALA A 85 -5.33 -22.92 -24.13
#